data_AF-A0A7S0VRA4-F1
#
_entry.id   AF-A0A7S0VRA4-F1
#
_cell.length_a   1.000
_cell.length_b   1.000
_cell.length_c   1.000
_cell.angle_alpha   90.00
_cell.angle_beta   90.00
_cell.angle_gamma   90.00
#
_symmetry.space_group_name_H-M   'P 1'
#
loop_
_entity.id
_entity.type
_entity.pdbx_description
1 polymer ?
#
loop_
_entity_poly.entity_id
_entity_poly.type
_entity_poly.pdbx_seq_one_letter_code
_entity_poly.pdbx_strand_id
1 'polypeptide(L)'
;IIQTSSFVISNSYLESCTRNGTQGANSSELACNKQLVVTLAIPSGSALGDEVLNFNISCINSTTCPCPCNYATDSTCTCRDFSSSLTVSVSKSEVFAAYPLEYVQSFNAKPYEVMVQPKSNTCVDSAIATSPTCGWYYLQGVKQADSEGFCCTCSLTDIWDQTTGSTAARTRANLDCS
;
A
#
# COMPACT_ATOMS: atom_id res chain seq x y z
N ILE A 1 23.19 -16.92 -11.60
CA ILE A 1 22.16 -17.65 -10.82
C ILE A 1 22.64 -17.65 -9.38
N ILE A 2 22.10 -16.77 -8.54
CA ILE A 2 22.51 -16.69 -7.12
C ILE A 2 21.67 -17.72 -6.38
N GLN A 3 22.29 -18.82 -6.00
CA GLN A 3 21.68 -19.85 -5.19
C GLN A 3 21.61 -19.32 -3.75
N THR A 4 20.43 -18.88 -3.32
CA THR A 4 20.21 -18.34 -1.96
C THR A 4 19.63 -19.43 -1.06
N SER A 5 20.50 -20.29 -0.55
CA SER A 5 20.17 -21.19 0.56
C SER A 5 20.04 -20.38 1.86
N SER A 6 19.06 -20.69 2.68
CA SER A 6 19.11 -20.29 4.09
C SER A 6 20.31 -20.98 4.77
N PHE A 7 20.74 -20.44 5.90
CA PHE A 7 21.84 -21.04 6.65
C PHE A 7 21.67 -20.78 8.13
N VAL A 8 22.13 -21.74 8.93
CA VAL A 8 22.15 -21.64 10.39
C VAL A 8 23.31 -20.73 10.79
N ILE A 9 23.01 -19.65 11.49
CA ILE A 9 24.00 -18.72 12.06
C ILE A 9 24.57 -19.30 13.36
N SER A 10 23.69 -19.79 14.24
CA SER A 10 24.09 -20.39 15.52
C SER A 10 23.10 -21.46 15.97
N ASN A 11 23.63 -22.43 16.73
CA ASN A 11 22.84 -23.37 17.51
C ASN A 11 23.48 -23.54 18.89
N SER A 12 22.70 -23.45 19.96
CA SER A 12 23.20 -23.68 21.32
C SER A 12 22.06 -24.04 22.26
N TYR A 13 22.41 -24.70 23.37
CA TYR A 13 21.45 -24.90 24.45
C TYR A 13 21.50 -23.72 25.42
N LEU A 14 20.34 -23.17 25.74
CA LEU A 14 20.16 -22.09 26.70
C LEU A 14 19.11 -22.51 27.74
N GLU A 15 19.39 -22.24 29.01
CA GLU A 15 18.40 -22.39 30.07
C GLU A 15 17.54 -21.12 30.15
N SER A 16 16.25 -21.27 29.83
CA SER A 16 15.28 -20.18 29.87
C SER A 16 14.41 -20.33 31.11
N CYS A 17 14.47 -19.34 32.00
CA CYS A 17 13.70 -19.29 33.22
C CYS A 17 12.59 -18.24 33.10
N THR A 18 11.35 -18.66 33.34
CA THR A 18 10.17 -17.78 33.29
C THR A 18 9.60 -17.60 34.70
N ARG A 19 9.31 -16.35 35.08
CA ARG A 19 8.60 -16.01 36.31
C ARG A 19 7.19 -15.56 35.95
N ASN A 20 6.18 -16.23 36.49
CA ASN A 20 4.80 -15.91 36.18
C ASN A 20 4.34 -14.65 36.94
N GLY A 21 3.98 -13.60 36.21
CA GLY A 21 3.54 -12.32 36.77
C GLY A 21 2.19 -12.36 37.50
N THR A 22 1.36 -13.38 37.30
CA THR A 22 0.05 -13.50 37.97
C THR A 22 0.16 -13.92 39.44
N GLN A 23 1.32 -14.42 39.87
CA GLN A 23 1.54 -14.94 41.22
C GLN A 23 2.04 -13.88 42.22
N GLY A 24 2.11 -12.61 41.80
CA GLY A 24 2.53 -11.48 42.63
C GLY A 24 4.05 -11.38 42.83
N ALA A 25 4.49 -10.21 43.29
CA ALA A 25 5.91 -9.84 43.43
C ALA A 25 6.71 -10.70 44.44
N ASN A 26 6.01 -11.47 45.29
CA ASN A 26 6.59 -12.29 46.36
C ASN A 26 6.67 -13.79 46.01
N SER A 27 6.27 -14.21 44.80
CA SER A 27 6.39 -15.62 44.42
C SER A 27 7.84 -16.00 44.10
N SER A 28 8.32 -17.09 44.70
CA SER A 28 9.62 -17.70 44.41
C SER A 28 9.56 -18.73 43.28
N GLU A 29 8.40 -18.88 42.63
CA GLU A 29 8.19 -19.86 41.58
C GLU A 29 8.87 -19.41 40.29
N LEU A 30 9.99 -20.07 39.97
CA LEU A 30 10.77 -19.85 38.77
C LEU A 30 10.77 -21.16 37.97
N ALA A 31 10.15 -21.13 36.79
CA ALA A 31 10.08 -22.28 35.90
C ALA A 31 11.22 -22.21 34.89
N CYS A 32 12.28 -22.99 35.10
CA CYS A 32 13.44 -23.08 34.22
C CYS A 32 13.38 -24.31 33.31
N ASN A 33 13.63 -24.12 32.02
CA ASN A 33 13.70 -25.19 31.03
C ASN A 33 14.90 -24.99 30.10
N LYS A 34 15.64 -26.05 29.83
CA LYS A 34 16.73 -26.05 28.85
C LYS A 34 16.16 -26.18 27.45
N GLN A 35 16.46 -25.20 26.58
CA GLN A 35 15.95 -25.11 25.22
C GLN A 35 17.10 -25.08 24.23
N LEU A 36 16.89 -25.67 23.04
CA LEU A 36 17.79 -25.50 21.91
C LEU A 36 17.38 -24.22 21.16
N VAL A 37 18.26 -23.23 21.16
CA VAL A 37 18.06 -21.96 20.46
C VAL A 37 18.83 -22.01 19.14
N VAL A 38 18.13 -21.80 18.04
CA VAL A 38 18.70 -21.78 16.69
C VAL A 38 18.42 -20.43 16.03
N THR A 39 19.48 -19.77 15.56
CA THR A 39 19.38 -18.56 14.77
C THR A 39 19.62 -18.89 13.31
N LEU A 40 18.72 -18.46 12.44
CA LEU A 40 18.73 -18.79 11.01
C LEU A 40 18.53 -17.53 10.15
N ALA A 41 19.23 -17.47 9.01
CA ALA A 41 19.07 -16.42 8.02
C ALA A 41 18.20 -16.94 6.86
N ILE A 42 17.08 -16.26 6.58
CA ILE A 42 16.19 -16.61 5.47
C ILE A 42 16.28 -15.53 4.38
N PRO A 43 16.90 -15.83 3.24
CA PRO A 43 17.02 -14.88 2.16
C PRO A 43 15.66 -14.60 1.50
N SER A 44 15.55 -13.44 0.86
CA SER A 44 14.42 -13.16 -0.04
C SER A 44 14.45 -14.12 -1.22
N GLY A 45 13.30 -14.70 -1.58
CA GLY A 45 13.20 -15.67 -2.69
C GLY A 45 13.17 -17.14 -2.24
N SER A 46 13.34 -17.43 -0.95
CA SER A 46 13.16 -18.78 -0.37
C SER A 46 11.67 -19.15 -0.23
N ALA A 47 10.96 -19.23 -1.37
CA ALA A 47 9.51 -19.47 -1.41
C ALA A 47 9.14 -20.95 -1.22
N LEU A 48 10.01 -21.88 -1.59
CA LEU A 48 9.71 -23.31 -1.64
C LEU A 48 9.98 -24.07 -0.33
N GLY A 49 10.51 -23.41 0.69
CA GLY A 49 10.80 -24.06 1.97
C GLY A 49 11.79 -25.23 1.84
N ASP A 50 12.71 -25.15 0.87
CA ASP A 50 13.63 -26.23 0.50
C ASP A 50 14.59 -26.63 1.63
N GLU A 51 14.70 -25.79 2.66
CA GLU A 51 15.52 -26.07 3.82
C GLU A 51 14.72 -26.54 5.02
N VAL A 52 15.23 -27.64 5.56
CA VAL A 52 14.58 -28.42 6.59
C VAL A 52 15.55 -28.63 7.74
N LEU A 53 15.15 -28.19 8.92
CA LEU A 53 15.86 -28.43 10.18
C LEU A 53 15.25 -29.67 10.84
N ASN A 54 16.09 -30.64 11.18
CA ASN A 54 15.68 -31.84 11.88
C ASN A 54 16.24 -31.83 13.31
N PHE A 55 15.35 -31.85 14.29
CA PHE A 55 15.68 -31.86 15.71
C PHE A 55 15.41 -33.23 16.30
N ASN A 56 16.37 -33.82 17.00
CA ASN A 56 16.14 -35.08 17.69
C ASN A 56 15.48 -34.82 19.05
N ILE A 57 14.31 -35.42 19.27
CA ILE A 57 13.58 -35.38 20.54
C ILE A 57 13.64 -36.75 21.20
N SER A 58 13.84 -36.79 22.51
CA SER A 58 14.00 -38.02 23.30
C SER A 58 12.67 -38.61 23.78
N CYS A 59 11.59 -37.83 23.76
CA CYS A 59 10.24 -38.29 24.07
C CYS A 59 9.20 -37.56 23.20
N ILE A 60 8.04 -38.18 22.99
CA ILE A 60 6.91 -37.64 22.21
C ILE A 60 5.69 -37.44 23.12
N ASN A 61 4.83 -36.48 22.76
CA ASN A 61 3.60 -36.13 23.49
C ASN A 61 3.83 -35.75 24.97
N SER A 62 4.92 -35.04 25.26
CA SER A 62 5.27 -34.55 26.60
C SER A 62 5.76 -33.11 26.57
N THR A 63 5.62 -32.44 27.71
CA THR A 63 6.28 -31.16 28.00
C THR A 63 7.62 -31.35 28.71
N THR A 64 7.85 -32.51 29.33
CA THR A 64 9.09 -32.87 30.04
C THR A 64 9.57 -34.26 29.61
N CYS A 65 10.86 -34.38 29.31
CA CYS A 65 11.50 -35.67 29.03
C CYS A 65 12.57 -35.95 30.11
N PRO A 66 12.68 -37.18 30.63
CA PRO A 66 11.86 -38.36 30.33
C PRO A 66 10.40 -38.23 30.80
N CYS A 67 9.52 -39.09 30.28
CA CYS A 67 8.09 -39.07 30.58
C CYS A 67 7.80 -39.07 32.09
N PRO A 68 6.96 -38.15 32.60
CA PRO A 68 6.63 -38.11 34.03
C PRO A 68 5.66 -39.22 34.46
N CYS A 69 5.03 -39.93 33.51
CA CYS A 69 4.08 -41.01 33.74
C CYS A 69 4.59 -42.34 33.18
N ASN A 70 4.17 -43.45 33.81
CA ASN A 70 4.53 -44.80 33.36
C ASN A 70 3.47 -45.32 32.36
N TYR A 71 3.80 -45.28 31.08
CA TYR A 71 2.94 -45.73 29.99
C TYR A 71 2.70 -47.26 29.96
N ALA A 72 3.46 -48.06 30.72
CA ALA A 72 3.26 -49.51 30.81
C ALA A 72 2.11 -49.88 31.75
N THR A 73 1.76 -48.99 32.69
CA THR A 73 0.75 -49.25 33.72
C THR A 73 -0.43 -48.30 33.66
N ASP A 74 -0.24 -47.09 33.11
CA ASP A 74 -1.28 -46.07 33.00
C ASP A 74 -1.80 -45.94 31.58
N SER A 75 -3.05 -46.36 31.36
CA SER A 75 -3.75 -46.27 30.08
C SER A 75 -4.04 -44.84 29.62
N THR A 76 -3.94 -43.83 30.51
CA THR A 76 -4.18 -42.42 30.19
C THR A 76 -2.91 -41.66 29.83
N CYS A 77 -1.73 -42.24 30.08
CA CYS A 77 -0.44 -41.64 29.75
C CYS A 77 -0.18 -41.70 28.24
N THR A 78 -0.20 -40.54 27.56
CA THR A 78 0.09 -40.41 26.12
C THR A 78 1.58 -40.20 25.81
N CYS A 79 2.39 -39.89 26.82
CA CYS A 79 3.82 -39.68 26.69
C CYS A 79 4.55 -40.98 26.35
N ARG A 80 5.56 -40.93 25.45
CA ARG A 80 6.44 -42.06 25.17
C ARG A 80 7.90 -41.62 25.11
N ASP A 81 8.77 -42.31 25.84
CA ASP A 81 10.23 -42.16 25.74
C ASP A 81 10.76 -42.85 24.49
N PHE A 82 10.51 -42.22 23.34
CA PHE A 82 10.86 -42.71 22.03
C PHE A 82 11.61 -41.61 21.25
N SER A 83 12.79 -41.94 20.74
CA SER A 83 13.58 -41.00 19.93
C SER A 83 12.90 -40.78 18.58
N SER A 84 12.59 -39.52 18.28
CA SER A 84 11.95 -39.11 17.02
C SER A 84 12.58 -37.82 16.49
N SER A 85 12.34 -37.50 15.22
CA SER A 85 12.80 -36.26 14.60
C SER A 85 11.65 -35.26 14.43
N LEU A 86 11.81 -34.06 14.98
CA LEU A 86 10.96 -32.91 14.69
C LEU A 86 11.52 -32.16 13.48
N THR A 87 10.73 -32.08 12.43
CA THR A 87 11.09 -31.47 11.14
C THR A 87 10.47 -30.08 11.04
N VAL A 88 11.30 -29.05 10.82
CA VAL A 88 10.88 -27.65 10.68
C VAL A 88 11.38 -27.10 9.35
N SER A 89 10.46 -26.71 8.48
CA SER A 89 10.75 -26.00 7.22
C SER A 89 10.32 -24.55 7.32
N VAL A 90 11.14 -23.63 6.81
CA VAL A 90 10.83 -22.19 6.84
C VAL A 90 10.91 -21.60 5.44
N SER A 91 9.90 -20.81 5.08
CA SER A 91 9.80 -20.11 3.80
C SER A 91 9.56 -18.62 4.02
N LYS A 92 10.02 -17.78 3.09
CA LYS A 92 9.79 -16.33 3.11
C LYS A 92 9.00 -15.91 1.88
N SER A 93 7.92 -15.16 2.11
CA SER A 93 7.10 -14.58 1.04
C SER A 93 7.88 -13.55 0.24
N GLU A 94 7.32 -13.15 -0.90
CA GLU A 94 7.87 -12.06 -1.71
C GLU A 94 7.99 -10.77 -0.88
N VAL A 95 9.06 -10.02 -1.15
CA VAL A 95 9.36 -8.77 -0.45
C VAL A 95 8.89 -7.61 -1.31
N PHE A 96 8.06 -6.74 -0.75
CA PHE A 96 7.57 -5.52 -1.40
C PHE A 96 7.87 -4.28 -0.57
N ALA A 97 8.07 -3.15 -1.25
CA ALA A 97 8.17 -1.83 -0.63
C ALA A 97 6.79 -1.16 -0.70
N ALA A 98 6.11 -1.06 0.45
CA ALA A 98 4.83 -0.38 0.55
C ALA A 98 5.04 1.11 0.85
N TYR A 99 4.56 1.98 -0.04
CA TYR A 99 4.56 3.43 0.16
C TYR A 99 3.17 3.86 0.63
N PRO A 100 3.05 4.51 1.81
CA PRO A 100 1.77 5.03 2.27
C PRO A 100 1.34 6.20 1.38
N LEU A 101 0.09 6.17 0.91
CA LEU A 101 -0.48 7.21 0.07
C LEU A 101 -1.47 8.04 0.86
N GLU A 102 -1.38 9.36 0.71
CA GLU A 102 -2.32 10.33 1.27
C GLU A 102 -3.07 11.02 0.14
N TYR A 103 -4.39 11.11 0.27
CA TYR A 103 -5.21 11.83 -0.71
C TYR A 103 -5.03 13.33 -0.54
N VAL A 104 -4.68 14.02 -1.64
CA VAL A 104 -4.54 15.47 -1.64
C VAL A 104 -5.76 16.12 -2.29
N GLN A 105 -5.99 15.84 -3.58
CA GLN A 105 -7.11 16.38 -4.33
C GLN A 105 -7.35 15.61 -5.62
N SER A 106 -8.46 15.91 -6.29
CA SER A 106 -8.84 15.33 -7.58
C SER A 106 -8.35 16.21 -8.73
N PHE A 107 -7.91 15.58 -9.82
CA PHE A 107 -7.48 16.27 -11.04
C PHE A 107 -8.28 15.77 -12.24
N ASN A 108 -8.64 16.67 -13.14
CA ASN A 108 -9.25 16.28 -14.41
C ASN A 108 -8.16 15.78 -15.37
N ALA A 109 -8.40 14.62 -16.01
CA ALA A 109 -7.41 14.01 -16.89
C ALA A 109 -7.15 14.82 -18.18
N LYS A 110 -8.16 15.53 -18.70
CA LYS A 110 -8.07 16.31 -19.94
C LYS A 110 -9.09 17.45 -19.97
N PRO A 111 -8.77 18.62 -19.38
CA PRO A 111 -9.59 19.81 -19.56
C PRO A 111 -9.59 20.22 -21.04
N TYR A 112 -10.74 20.63 -21.56
CA TYR A 112 -10.91 21.07 -22.94
C TYR A 112 -11.64 22.41 -23.01
N GLU A 113 -11.34 23.19 -24.04
CA GLU A 113 -11.98 24.47 -24.31
C GLU A 113 -13.15 24.27 -25.28
N VAL A 114 -14.30 24.86 -24.96
CA VAL A 114 -15.47 24.90 -25.85
C VAL A 114 -15.61 26.31 -26.41
N MET A 115 -15.56 26.42 -27.73
CA MET A 115 -15.71 27.69 -28.44
C MET A 115 -17.20 27.91 -28.76
N VAL A 116 -17.79 28.97 -28.24
CA VAL A 116 -19.20 29.32 -28.45
C VAL A 116 -19.29 30.60 -29.30
N GLN A 117 -20.06 30.57 -30.39
CA GLN A 117 -20.37 31.73 -31.24
C GLN A 117 -21.85 32.11 -31.05
N PRO A 118 -22.17 33.12 -30.22
CA PRO A 118 -23.56 33.47 -29.89
C PRO A 118 -24.31 34.05 -31.09
N LYS A 119 -25.54 33.57 -31.35
CA LYS A 119 -26.38 34.09 -32.44
C LYS A 119 -26.82 35.54 -32.25
N SER A 120 -26.85 36.02 -31.01
CA SER A 120 -27.25 37.38 -30.65
C SER A 120 -26.12 38.41 -30.81
N ASN A 121 -24.93 38.01 -31.31
CA ASN A 121 -23.71 38.82 -31.36
C ASN A 121 -23.34 39.48 -30.02
N THR A 122 -23.86 38.95 -28.90
CA THR A 122 -23.60 39.45 -27.56
C THR A 122 -22.81 38.38 -26.81
N CYS A 123 -21.63 38.76 -26.33
CA CYS A 123 -20.80 37.92 -25.46
C CYS A 123 -20.63 38.64 -24.12
N VAL A 124 -20.86 37.92 -23.03
CA VAL A 124 -20.79 38.44 -21.66
C VAL A 124 -19.86 37.56 -20.83
N ASP A 125 -18.74 38.12 -20.41
CA ASP A 125 -17.67 37.51 -19.60
C ASP A 125 -17.32 38.33 -18.35
N SER A 126 -18.18 39.27 -17.96
CA SER A 126 -17.93 40.10 -16.79
C SER A 126 -18.05 39.30 -15.49
N ALA A 127 -17.10 39.52 -14.56
CA ALA A 127 -17.10 38.89 -13.24
C ALA A 127 -18.37 39.15 -12.39
N ILE A 128 -19.10 40.24 -12.69
CA ILE A 128 -20.36 40.61 -12.02
C ILE A 128 -21.61 40.22 -12.81
N ALA A 129 -21.47 39.55 -13.96
CA ALA A 129 -22.60 39.14 -14.79
C ALA A 129 -23.46 38.09 -14.06
N THR A 130 -24.78 38.28 -14.10
CA THR A 130 -25.76 37.33 -13.57
C THR A 130 -25.90 36.10 -14.46
N SER A 131 -25.77 36.27 -15.78
CA SER A 131 -25.84 35.21 -16.78
C SER A 131 -24.78 35.43 -17.87
N PRO A 132 -23.52 34.99 -17.65
CA PRO A 132 -22.48 35.04 -18.66
C PRO A 132 -22.73 34.00 -19.75
N THR A 133 -22.10 34.18 -20.90
CA THR A 133 -22.34 33.35 -22.11
C THR A 133 -21.99 31.88 -21.90
N CYS A 134 -20.91 31.59 -21.18
CA CYS A 134 -20.49 30.21 -20.86
C CYS A 134 -21.12 29.64 -19.59
N GLY A 135 -21.93 30.44 -18.88
CA GLY A 135 -22.44 30.10 -17.55
C GLY A 135 -21.39 30.20 -16.45
N TRP A 136 -21.79 29.88 -15.22
CA TRP A 136 -20.92 29.86 -14.04
C TRP A 136 -20.74 28.44 -13.54
N TYR A 137 -19.53 28.09 -13.12
CA TYR A 137 -19.30 26.85 -12.37
C TYR A 137 -19.58 27.09 -10.88
N TYR A 138 -20.31 26.15 -10.26
CA TYR A 138 -20.66 26.20 -8.84
C TYR A 138 -20.11 24.99 -8.12
N LEU A 139 -19.38 25.23 -7.03
CA LEU A 139 -18.96 24.20 -6.10
C LEU A 139 -19.71 24.40 -4.79
N GLN A 140 -20.53 23.42 -4.39
CA GLN A 140 -21.36 23.50 -3.18
C GLN A 140 -22.23 24.77 -3.10
N GLY A 141 -22.77 25.20 -4.25
CA GLY A 141 -23.59 26.41 -4.35
C GLY A 141 -22.81 27.73 -4.36
N VAL A 142 -21.48 27.70 -4.23
CA VAL A 142 -20.62 28.88 -4.33
C VAL A 142 -20.08 29.04 -5.75
N LYS A 143 -20.32 30.22 -6.33
CA LYS A 143 -19.82 30.63 -7.64
C LYS A 143 -18.29 30.63 -7.65
N GLN A 144 -17.68 29.92 -8.60
CA GLN A 144 -16.23 29.90 -8.75
C GLN A 144 -15.76 31.07 -9.61
N ALA A 145 -14.76 31.80 -9.13
CA ALA A 145 -14.14 32.89 -9.87
C ALA A 145 -13.52 32.38 -11.17
N ASP A 146 -13.55 33.22 -12.21
CA ASP A 146 -12.96 32.98 -13.53
C ASP A 146 -13.49 31.74 -14.27
N SER A 147 -14.65 31.22 -13.84
CA SER A 147 -15.30 30.07 -14.48
C SER A 147 -16.24 30.45 -15.63
N GLU A 148 -16.49 31.74 -15.82
CA GLU A 148 -17.29 32.31 -16.89
C GLU A 148 -16.58 32.31 -18.26
N GLY A 149 -15.29 31.97 -18.29
CA GLY A 149 -14.46 32.02 -19.49
C GLY A 149 -14.12 33.45 -19.89
N PHE A 150 -14.00 33.70 -21.18
CA PHE A 150 -13.66 35.03 -21.72
C PHE A 150 -14.27 35.21 -23.11
N CYS A 151 -14.50 36.47 -23.48
CA CYS A 151 -14.99 36.85 -24.80
C CYS A 151 -13.85 37.28 -25.72
N CYS A 152 -14.01 37.01 -27.01
CA CYS A 152 -13.15 37.53 -28.07
C CYS A 152 -14.04 38.18 -29.13
N THR A 153 -13.59 39.31 -29.66
CA THR A 153 -14.27 40.05 -30.73
C THR A 153 -13.29 40.30 -31.88
N CYS A 154 -13.82 40.49 -33.09
CA CYS A 154 -13.01 40.97 -34.21
C CYS A 154 -12.50 42.37 -33.91
N SER A 155 -11.19 42.58 -34.05
CA SER A 155 -10.62 43.91 -33.96
C SER A 155 -10.96 44.72 -35.22
N LEU A 156 -10.85 46.05 -35.15
CA LEU A 156 -11.08 46.91 -36.32
C LEU A 156 -10.15 46.59 -37.48
N THR A 157 -8.92 46.14 -37.20
CA THR A 157 -7.97 45.68 -38.21
C THR A 157 -8.40 44.37 -38.85
N ASP A 158 -8.89 43.41 -38.06
CA ASP A 158 -9.38 42.13 -38.59
C ASP A 158 -10.56 42.34 -39.54
N ILE A 159 -11.44 43.28 -39.20
CA ILE A 159 -12.58 43.65 -40.04
C ILE A 159 -12.07 44.25 -41.35
N TRP A 160 -11.24 45.30 -41.27
CA TRP A 160 -10.72 45.98 -42.47
C TRP A 160 -9.96 45.02 -43.39
N ASP A 161 -9.10 44.17 -42.84
CA ASP A 161 -8.26 43.28 -43.62
C ASP A 161 -9.08 42.18 -44.30
N GLN A 162 -10.05 41.57 -43.60
CA GLN A 162 -10.92 40.55 -44.20
C GLN A 162 -11.88 41.12 -45.26
N THR A 163 -12.46 42.31 -45.02
CA THR A 163 -13.38 42.94 -45.99
C THR A 163 -12.66 43.41 -47.26
N THR A 164 -11.41 43.88 -47.16
CA THR A 164 -10.64 44.43 -48.31
C THR A 164 -9.77 43.41 -49.04
N GLY A 165 -9.72 42.15 -48.57
CA GLY A 165 -8.95 41.06 -49.19
C GLY A 165 -7.45 41.04 -48.83
N SER A 166 -7.10 41.64 -47.70
CA SER A 166 -5.77 41.69 -47.10
C SER A 166 -5.48 40.43 -46.25
N THR A 167 -4.24 40.23 -45.81
CA THR A 167 -3.85 39.10 -44.95
C THR A 167 -4.34 39.33 -43.53
N ALA A 168 -5.49 38.75 -43.18
CA ALA A 168 -6.06 38.87 -41.84
C ALA A 168 -5.27 38.09 -40.77
N ALA A 169 -5.30 38.59 -39.54
CA ALA A 169 -4.73 37.90 -38.40
C ALA A 169 -5.59 36.68 -37.98
N ARG A 170 -4.96 35.70 -37.31
CA ARG A 170 -5.65 34.52 -36.81
C ARG A 170 -6.52 34.88 -35.60
N THR A 171 -7.81 34.58 -35.67
CA THR A 171 -8.72 34.66 -34.52
C THR A 171 -8.82 33.30 -33.81
N ARG A 172 -8.97 33.28 -32.48
CA ARG A 172 -9.01 32.03 -31.67
C ARG A 172 -10.14 31.11 -32.11
N ALA A 173 -11.29 31.70 -32.44
CA ALA A 173 -12.49 31.00 -32.88
C ALA A 173 -12.63 30.89 -34.42
N ASN A 174 -11.60 31.28 -35.18
CA ASN A 174 -11.65 31.35 -36.64
C ASN A 174 -12.91 32.09 -37.16
N LEU A 175 -13.15 33.28 -36.58
CA LEU A 175 -14.23 34.18 -36.92
C LEU A 175 -14.07 34.73 -38.34
N ASP A 176 -15.19 34.82 -39.05
CA ASP A 176 -15.37 35.67 -40.22
C ASP A 176 -15.68 37.09 -39.71
N CYS A 177 -14.80 38.02 -40.04
CA CYS A 177 -14.85 39.42 -39.60
C CYS A 177 -15.21 40.36 -40.77
N SER A 178 -15.58 39.85 -41.94
CA SER A 178 -15.82 40.64 -43.16
C SER A 178 -17.10 41.47 -43.17
#